data_AF-A0AAE3ZRM4-F1
#
_entry.id   AF-A0AAE3ZRM4-F1
#
_cell.length_a   1.000
_cell.length_b   1.000
_cell.length_c   1.000
_cell.angle_alpha   90.00
_cell.angle_beta   90.00
_cell.angle_gamma   90.00
#
_symmetry.space_group_name_H-M   'P 1'
#
loop_
_entity.id
_entity.type
_entity.pdbx_description
1 polymer ?
#
loop_
_entity_poly.entity_id
_entity_poly.type
_entity_poly.pdbx_seq_one_letter_code
_entity_poly.pdbx_strand_id
1 'polypeptide(L)'
;MPTPPPRDVLDFHDHTESEVETRAELDRHLATGTLAHLAVLGLALDEDPPDLSGVELTRTLFLGCRFASADVAADLIRRGASVVPALRELPYPTHPARLYTAEEICAGFPEHGFDGMYDTVVYRHFRANGGAVPEVREALAQRLHDHGIDNALAYAMHDWLAANGPASVVGVMGGHAVARGSAPYRLAATLGRELARRDRLVVTGGGPGVMEAANLGAYLATRPEADLTEAIDTLATAPDFMDHGPFTEAALAVREKFAPDPAAHWALRGGLSVPTWLYGHEPANLFAGRVAKYFSNAIREDQILRLCRGGLVFAPGRAGTVQEVFQAATKTFYGTDGPSGAYVFLDRAFWTETLPVRTLLEPLFAQSPHGDLSHTVHLTDDVDEAVRILTA
;
A
#
# COMPACT_ATOMS: atom_id res chain seq x y z
N MET A 1 26.15 10.46 -0.90
CA MET A 1 24.69 10.55 -0.71
C MET A 1 24.04 10.49 -2.08
N PRO A 2 23.86 9.29 -2.66
CA PRO A 2 23.12 9.17 -3.91
C PRO A 2 21.64 8.96 -3.62
N THR A 3 20.81 9.62 -4.43
CA THR A 3 19.35 9.72 -4.34
C THR A 3 18.87 10.53 -3.13
N PRO A 4 18.48 11.82 -3.29
CA PRO A 4 17.75 12.49 -2.23
C PRO A 4 16.48 11.68 -1.92
N PRO A 5 16.00 11.68 -0.67
CA PRO A 5 14.67 11.14 -0.37
C PRO A 5 13.67 11.73 -1.37
N PRO A 6 12.62 10.98 -1.78
CA PRO A 6 11.52 11.52 -2.58
C PRO A 6 11.22 12.93 -2.09
N ARG A 7 11.36 13.93 -2.97
CA ARG A 7 11.12 15.35 -2.62
C ARG A 7 9.84 15.40 -1.81
N ASP A 8 9.94 15.98 -0.61
CA ASP A 8 8.93 16.00 0.44
C ASP A 8 7.55 15.65 -0.10
N VAL A 9 7.10 14.46 0.28
CA VAL A 9 5.75 13.95 0.07
C VAL A 9 4.76 14.98 0.62
N LEU A 10 4.39 15.97 -0.19
CA LEU A 10 3.50 17.06 0.15
C LEU A 10 2.52 17.27 -1.00
N ASP A 11 1.29 16.80 -0.77
CA ASP A 11 0.09 17.63 -0.90
C ASP A 11 -0.95 17.04 0.06
N PHE A 12 -1.57 17.91 0.87
CA PHE A 12 -2.46 17.57 1.98
C PHE A 12 -3.93 17.73 1.57
N HIS A 13 -4.80 16.87 2.09
CA HIS A 13 -6.23 16.89 1.81
C HIS A 13 -7.06 16.79 3.10
N ASP A 14 -8.04 17.68 3.23
CA ASP A 14 -8.96 17.82 4.38
C ASP A 14 -9.88 16.61 4.52
N HIS A 15 -9.87 15.94 5.68
CA HIS A 15 -10.74 14.80 5.94
C HIS A 15 -11.42 14.77 7.32
N THR A 16 -10.98 15.55 8.33
CA THR A 16 -11.64 15.58 9.65
C THR A 16 -11.60 16.96 10.32
N GLU A 17 -12.64 17.29 11.10
CA GLU A 17 -12.72 18.55 11.87
C GLU A 17 -11.66 18.66 12.98
N SER A 18 -10.99 17.55 13.33
CA SER A 18 -10.00 17.46 14.40
C SER A 18 -8.55 17.51 13.92
N GLU A 19 -8.32 17.41 12.61
CA GLU A 19 -6.98 17.39 12.00
C GLU A 19 -6.79 18.65 11.14
N VAL A 20 -5.61 19.23 11.25
CA VAL A 20 -5.21 20.45 10.54
C VAL A 20 -3.98 20.11 9.72
N GLU A 21 -4.16 20.03 8.41
CA GLU A 21 -3.16 19.51 7.47
C GLU A 21 -2.75 20.55 6.43
N THR A 22 -3.54 21.61 6.28
CA THR A 22 -3.20 22.72 5.39
C THR A 22 -2.97 24.00 6.16
N ARG A 23 -2.18 24.91 5.56
CA ARG A 23 -2.00 26.24 6.13
C ARG A 23 -3.32 27.01 6.18
N ALA A 24 -4.18 26.83 5.18
CA ALA A 24 -5.48 27.49 5.13
C ALA A 24 -6.40 27.02 6.27
N GLU A 25 -6.43 25.73 6.61
CA GLU A 25 -7.13 25.22 7.81
C GLU A 25 -6.57 25.81 9.08
N LEU A 26 -5.24 25.81 9.22
CA LEU A 26 -4.60 26.36 10.40
C LEU A 26 -5.03 27.82 10.60
N ASP A 27 -4.97 28.64 9.56
CA ASP A 27 -5.37 30.04 9.64
C ASP A 27 -6.85 30.22 10.03
N ARG A 28 -7.75 29.33 9.59
CA ARG A 28 -9.16 29.33 10.01
C ARG A 28 -9.31 29.09 11.51
N HIS A 29 -8.59 28.12 12.08
CA HIS A 29 -8.64 27.84 13.52
C HIS A 29 -7.89 28.89 14.35
N LEU A 30 -6.81 29.47 13.82
CA LEU A 30 -6.13 30.59 14.46
C LEU A 30 -7.06 31.79 14.61
N ALA A 31 -7.93 32.05 13.62
CA ALA A 31 -8.94 33.11 13.70
C ALA A 31 -9.99 32.88 14.80
N THR A 32 -10.21 31.63 15.24
CA THR A 32 -11.09 31.33 16.40
C THR A 32 -10.37 31.44 17.74
N GLY A 33 -9.05 31.64 17.75
CA GLY A 33 -8.23 31.82 18.95
C GLY A 33 -7.94 30.53 19.72
N THR A 34 -8.22 29.36 19.16
CA THR A 34 -7.99 28.07 19.83
C THR A 34 -7.62 26.97 18.83
N LEU A 35 -6.63 26.16 19.21
CA LEU A 35 -6.27 24.88 18.59
C LEU A 35 -6.49 23.72 19.59
N ALA A 36 -7.22 23.96 20.68
CA ALA A 36 -7.37 22.98 21.73
C ALA A 36 -7.94 21.68 21.17
N HIS A 37 -7.34 20.55 21.55
CA HIS A 37 -7.70 19.20 21.11
C HIS A 37 -7.50 18.87 19.62
N LEU A 38 -6.92 19.78 18.82
CA LEU A 38 -6.62 19.52 17.41
C LEU A 38 -5.25 18.87 17.21
N ALA A 39 -5.11 18.13 16.11
CA ALA A 39 -3.83 17.63 15.62
C ALA A 39 -3.38 18.42 14.39
N VAL A 40 -2.24 19.11 14.48
CA VAL A 40 -1.62 19.85 13.37
C VAL A 40 -0.52 18.99 12.76
N LEU A 41 -0.65 18.64 11.49
CA LEU A 41 0.12 17.58 10.84
C LEU A 41 1.03 18.15 9.73
N GLY A 42 2.32 17.85 9.80
CA GLY A 42 3.27 18.01 8.69
C GLY A 42 3.53 19.44 8.18
N LEU A 43 2.98 20.48 8.82
CA LEU A 43 3.08 21.85 8.33
C LEU A 43 4.48 22.48 8.48
N ALA A 44 4.90 23.22 7.45
CA ALA A 44 6.11 24.02 7.42
C ALA A 44 5.88 25.40 8.09
N LEU A 45 5.85 25.45 9.42
CA LEU A 45 5.60 26.68 10.19
C LEU A 45 6.84 27.54 10.39
N ASP A 46 7.93 27.21 9.69
CA ASP A 46 9.19 27.95 9.65
C ASP A 46 9.29 28.94 8.48
N GLU A 47 8.65 28.64 7.35
CA GLU A 47 8.74 29.45 6.12
C GLU A 47 7.77 30.65 6.10
N ASP A 48 6.68 30.56 6.87
CA ASP A 48 5.76 31.68 7.17
C ASP A 48 5.20 31.46 8.59
N PRO A 49 5.88 31.88 9.66
CA PRO A 49 5.45 31.52 11.01
C PRO A 49 4.13 32.19 11.41
N PRO A 50 3.09 31.42 11.80
CA PRO A 50 1.86 32.01 12.34
C PRO A 50 2.10 32.61 13.72
N ASP A 51 1.32 33.64 14.08
CA ASP A 51 1.29 34.14 15.45
C ASP A 51 0.47 33.20 16.33
N LEU A 52 1.17 32.44 17.17
CA LEU A 52 0.57 31.51 18.13
C LEU A 52 0.46 32.12 19.54
N SER A 53 0.91 33.35 19.79
CA SER A 53 1.11 33.90 21.14
C SER A 53 -0.18 33.99 21.98
N GLY A 54 -1.32 34.30 21.35
CA GLY A 54 -2.63 34.43 22.00
C GLY A 54 -3.55 33.20 21.88
N VAL A 55 -3.10 32.13 21.24
CA VAL A 55 -3.93 30.98 20.89
C VAL A 55 -4.01 29.98 22.04
N GLU A 56 -5.19 29.45 22.33
CA GLU A 56 -5.32 28.33 23.28
C GLU A 56 -4.76 27.04 22.65
N LEU A 57 -3.83 26.36 23.33
CA LEU A 57 -3.12 25.18 22.82
C LEU A 57 -3.33 23.92 23.67
N THR A 58 -4.33 23.92 24.54
CA THR A 58 -4.57 22.84 25.49
C THR A 58 -4.78 21.52 24.75
N ARG A 59 -3.88 20.55 24.95
CA ARG A 59 -3.93 19.24 24.30
C ARG A 59 -3.88 19.27 22.77
N THR A 60 -3.34 20.34 22.18
CA THR A 60 -3.00 20.37 20.76
C THR A 60 -1.82 19.42 20.50
N LEU A 61 -1.87 18.63 19.44
CA LEU A 61 -0.76 17.79 19.00
C LEU A 61 -0.16 18.38 17.73
N PHE A 62 1.13 18.72 17.74
CA PHE A 62 1.88 19.03 16.51
C PHE A 62 2.70 17.81 16.12
N LEU A 63 2.37 17.20 14.99
CA LEU A 63 3.04 15.99 14.48
C LEU A 63 3.81 16.34 13.20
N GLY A 64 5.13 16.12 13.19
CA GLY A 64 5.96 16.34 12.01
C GLY A 64 6.11 17.80 11.54
N CYS A 65 5.54 18.77 12.26
CA CYS A 65 5.61 20.19 11.91
C CYS A 65 7.05 20.72 12.03
N ARG A 66 7.42 21.66 11.14
CA ARG A 66 8.67 22.43 11.23
C ARG A 66 8.40 23.76 11.90
N PHE A 67 9.32 24.20 12.75
CA PHE A 67 9.21 25.46 13.50
C PHE A 67 10.45 26.31 13.27
N ALA A 68 10.29 27.64 13.31
CA ALA A 68 11.38 28.59 13.12
C ALA A 68 12.55 28.39 14.10
N SER A 69 12.28 27.91 15.32
CA SER A 69 13.32 27.55 16.28
C SER A 69 12.84 26.50 17.29
N ALA A 70 13.79 25.91 18.02
CA ALA A 70 13.49 25.03 19.14
C ALA A 70 12.76 25.76 20.28
N ASP A 71 12.97 27.06 20.44
CA ASP A 71 12.29 27.87 21.45
C ASP A 71 10.79 28.00 21.18
N VAL A 72 10.40 28.07 19.90
CA VAL A 72 8.99 28.04 19.49
C VAL A 72 8.36 26.72 19.92
N ALA A 73 8.96 25.58 19.55
CA ALA A 73 8.43 24.27 19.93
C ALA A 73 8.36 24.10 21.47
N ALA A 74 9.37 24.57 22.21
CA ALA A 74 9.37 24.55 23.67
C ALA A 74 8.27 25.44 24.27
N ASP A 75 7.95 26.58 23.65
CA ASP A 75 6.82 27.42 24.06
C ASP A 75 5.48 26.72 23.93
N LEU A 76 5.24 26.06 22.79
CA LEU A 76 4.02 25.29 22.56
C LEU A 76 3.84 24.21 23.63
N ILE A 77 4.92 23.48 23.96
CA ILE A 77 4.90 22.45 25.00
C ILE A 77 4.59 23.07 26.38
N ARG A 78 5.25 24.19 26.74
CA ARG A 78 4.99 24.89 28.01
C ARG A 78 3.54 25.35 28.14
N ARG A 79 2.86 25.59 27.02
CA ARG A 79 1.47 26.03 26.95
C ARG A 79 0.44 24.90 26.82
N GLY A 80 0.88 23.64 26.95
CA GLY A 80 0.00 22.47 27.02
C GLY A 80 -0.17 21.69 25.72
N ALA A 81 0.58 22.04 24.66
CA ALA A 81 0.65 21.24 23.45
C ALA A 81 1.63 20.06 23.60
N SER A 82 1.51 19.07 22.73
CA SER A 82 2.51 18.04 22.50
C SER A 82 3.16 18.26 21.14
N VAL A 83 4.47 18.09 21.04
CA VAL A 83 5.20 18.20 19.77
C VAL A 83 5.96 16.91 19.53
N VAL A 84 5.67 16.25 18.41
CA VAL A 84 6.40 15.08 17.92
C VAL A 84 7.13 15.49 16.65
N PRO A 85 8.44 15.77 16.73
CA PRO A 85 9.18 16.28 15.57
C PRO A 85 9.46 15.18 14.55
N ALA A 86 9.66 15.57 13.29
CA ALA A 86 10.25 14.66 12.30
C ALA A 86 11.70 14.31 12.68
N LEU A 87 12.04 13.02 12.67
CA LEU A 87 13.40 12.58 12.95
C LEU A 87 14.25 12.79 11.69
N ARG A 88 15.32 13.58 11.83
CA ARG A 88 16.26 13.89 10.75
C ARG A 88 17.34 12.81 10.64
N GLU A 89 18.09 12.84 9.54
CA GLU A 89 19.23 11.96 9.24
C GLU A 89 18.85 10.50 8.95
N LEU A 90 17.58 10.26 8.59
CA LEU A 90 17.10 8.97 8.12
C LEU A 90 16.98 9.00 6.59
N PRO A 91 17.17 7.86 5.91
CA PRO A 91 16.97 7.78 4.46
C PRO A 91 15.49 7.70 4.06
N TYR A 92 14.55 7.82 5.01
CA TYR A 92 13.10 7.76 4.80
C TYR A 92 12.39 8.82 5.66
N PRO A 93 11.20 9.31 5.26
CA PRO A 93 10.43 10.27 6.05
C PRO A 93 9.78 9.60 7.25
N THR A 94 9.77 10.22 8.44
CA THR A 94 9.04 9.65 9.58
C THR A 94 7.56 10.00 9.61
N HIS A 95 7.09 10.93 8.78
CA HIS A 95 5.68 11.32 8.71
C HIS A 95 5.27 11.49 7.24
N PRO A 96 5.28 10.41 6.43
CA PRO A 96 4.80 10.51 5.06
C PRO A 96 3.33 10.92 5.05
N ALA A 97 2.99 12.00 4.34
CA ALA A 97 1.63 12.50 4.21
C ALA A 97 0.83 11.81 3.07
N ARG A 98 1.52 11.11 2.17
CA ARG A 98 0.92 10.42 1.02
C ARG A 98 1.60 9.09 0.76
N LEU A 99 0.90 8.21 0.06
CA LEU A 99 1.46 6.95 -0.40
C LEU A 99 2.55 7.19 -1.46
N TYR A 100 3.55 6.30 -1.49
CA TYR A 100 4.62 6.37 -2.47
C TYR A 100 4.10 6.08 -3.88
N THR A 101 4.83 6.55 -4.88
CA THR A 101 4.66 6.22 -6.30
C THR A 101 5.77 5.30 -6.77
N ALA A 102 5.56 4.63 -7.91
CA ALA A 102 6.59 3.77 -8.50
C ALA A 102 7.88 4.57 -8.80
N GLU A 103 7.74 5.81 -9.26
CA GLU A 103 8.85 6.73 -9.56
C GLU A 103 9.69 7.04 -8.32
N GLU A 104 9.07 7.14 -7.15
CA GLU A 104 9.76 7.41 -5.89
C GLU A 104 10.44 6.15 -5.34
N ILE A 105 9.79 4.99 -5.48
CA ILE A 105 10.37 3.69 -5.10
C ILE A 105 11.62 3.40 -5.93
N CYS A 106 11.60 3.68 -7.24
CA CYS A 106 12.72 3.42 -8.14
C CYS A 106 13.70 4.59 -8.31
N ALA A 107 13.48 5.72 -7.62
CA ALA A 107 14.33 6.90 -7.71
C ALA A 107 15.80 6.52 -7.47
N GLY A 108 16.71 7.01 -8.33
CA GLY A 108 18.14 6.72 -8.28
C GLY A 108 18.59 5.50 -9.10
N PHE A 109 17.67 4.72 -9.66
CA PHE A 109 18.02 3.59 -10.53
C PHE A 109 18.83 4.00 -11.77
N PRO A 110 18.47 5.05 -12.55
CA PRO A 110 19.20 5.40 -13.77
C PRO A 110 20.68 5.76 -13.52
N GLU A 111 20.98 6.39 -12.38
CA GLU A 111 22.32 6.86 -12.05
C GLU A 111 23.16 5.82 -11.30
N HIS A 112 22.52 4.95 -10.52
CA HIS A 112 23.19 4.12 -9.52
C HIS A 112 22.77 2.64 -9.54
N GLY A 113 21.94 2.24 -10.50
CA GLY A 113 21.40 0.89 -10.61
C GLY A 113 20.51 0.51 -9.43
N PHE A 114 20.24 -0.79 -9.31
CA PHE A 114 19.38 -1.33 -8.25
C PHE A 114 19.84 -0.92 -6.84
N ASP A 115 21.15 -0.86 -6.64
CA ASP A 115 21.78 -0.58 -5.37
C ASP A 115 21.58 0.85 -4.86
N GLY A 116 21.33 1.80 -5.76
CA GLY A 116 21.06 3.20 -5.42
C GLY A 116 19.59 3.59 -5.51
N MET A 117 18.69 2.65 -5.81
CA MET A 117 17.26 2.89 -5.68
C MET A 117 16.91 3.31 -4.25
N TYR A 118 16.01 4.28 -4.11
CA TYR A 118 15.46 4.67 -2.81
C TYR A 118 15.04 3.45 -1.99
N ASP A 119 14.31 2.53 -2.62
CA ASP A 119 13.85 1.32 -1.97
C ASP A 119 15.00 0.48 -1.37
N THR A 120 16.04 0.25 -2.16
CA THR A 120 17.22 -0.52 -1.76
C THR A 120 18.04 0.20 -0.69
N VAL A 121 18.15 1.53 -0.76
CA VAL A 121 18.83 2.35 0.25
C VAL A 121 18.13 2.24 1.60
N VAL A 122 16.81 2.39 1.64
CA VAL A 122 16.02 2.26 2.87
C VAL A 122 16.07 0.83 3.42
N TYR A 123 15.98 -0.19 2.55
CA TYR A 123 16.13 -1.60 2.95
C TYR A 123 17.49 -1.88 3.62
N ARG A 124 18.58 -1.35 3.04
CA ARG A 124 19.93 -1.51 3.61
C ARG A 124 20.05 -0.83 4.96
N HIS A 125 19.50 0.38 5.11
CA HIS A 125 19.42 1.06 6.41
C HIS A 125 18.62 0.24 7.42
N PHE A 126 17.44 -0.24 7.05
CA PHE A 126 16.60 -1.09 7.90
C PHE A 126 17.38 -2.29 8.43
N ARG A 127 18.08 -3.03 7.57
CA ARG A 127 18.90 -4.17 7.98
C ARG A 127 20.07 -3.79 8.87
N ALA A 128 20.75 -2.70 8.55
CA ALA A 128 21.90 -2.23 9.31
C ALA A 128 21.54 -1.76 10.73
N ASN A 129 20.28 -1.35 10.94
CA ASN A 129 19.80 -0.79 12.20
C ASN A 129 18.86 -1.74 12.97
N GLY A 130 19.06 -3.06 12.86
CA GLY A 130 18.36 -4.07 13.67
C GLY A 130 17.05 -4.61 13.05
N GLY A 131 16.70 -4.17 11.84
CA GLY A 131 15.56 -4.70 11.09
C GLY A 131 14.25 -4.58 11.87
N ALA A 132 13.56 -5.72 12.03
CA ALA A 132 12.28 -5.80 12.74
C ALA A 132 12.38 -5.62 14.26
N VAL A 133 13.59 -5.68 14.83
CA VAL A 133 13.82 -5.52 16.28
C VAL A 133 14.91 -4.47 16.51
N PRO A 134 14.68 -3.20 16.07
CA PRO A 134 15.69 -2.17 16.13
C PRO A 134 15.80 -1.56 17.54
N GLU A 135 16.88 -0.80 17.76
CA GLU A 135 17.04 0.04 18.97
C GLU A 135 15.96 1.14 19.04
N VAL A 136 15.72 1.65 20.24
CA VAL A 136 14.57 2.53 20.56
C VAL A 136 14.37 3.69 19.56
N ARG A 137 15.45 4.39 19.16
CA ARG A 137 15.34 5.54 18.24
C ARG A 137 14.84 5.12 16.86
N GLU A 138 15.40 4.06 16.29
CA GLU A 138 15.00 3.53 14.99
C GLU A 138 13.62 2.86 15.09
N ALA A 139 13.30 2.19 16.20
CA ALA A 139 11.98 1.65 16.46
C ALA A 139 10.89 2.73 16.39
N LEU A 140 11.10 3.85 17.08
CA LEU A 140 10.20 5.00 17.06
C LEU A 140 10.11 5.59 15.64
N ALA A 141 11.22 5.74 14.93
CA ALA A 141 11.23 6.25 13.56
C ALA A 141 10.40 5.40 12.59
N GLN A 142 10.59 4.08 12.62
CA GLN A 142 9.83 3.15 11.81
C GLN A 142 8.34 3.16 12.15
N ARG A 143 7.97 3.27 13.43
CA ARG A 143 6.56 3.34 13.86
C ARG A 143 5.89 4.64 13.46
N LEU A 144 6.60 5.78 13.55
CA LEU A 144 6.10 7.06 13.05
C LEU A 144 5.88 6.99 11.54
N HIS A 145 6.83 6.42 10.80
CA HIS A 145 6.68 6.21 9.36
C HIS A 145 5.45 5.35 9.06
N ASP A 146 5.34 4.16 9.69
CA ASP A 146 4.22 3.24 9.50
C ASP A 146 2.87 3.92 9.81
N HIS A 147 2.80 4.73 10.86
CA HIS A 147 1.62 5.52 11.20
C HIS A 147 1.27 6.56 10.12
N GLY A 148 2.25 7.27 9.58
CA GLY A 148 2.02 8.19 8.45
C GLY A 148 1.47 7.46 7.23
N ILE A 149 1.97 6.24 6.94
CA ILE A 149 1.42 5.41 5.86
C ILE A 149 -0.01 4.97 6.15
N ASP A 150 -0.36 4.63 7.40
CA ASP A 150 -1.74 4.31 7.77
C ASP A 150 -2.70 5.46 7.47
N ASN A 151 -2.32 6.69 7.84
CA ASN A 151 -3.13 7.88 7.57
C ASN A 151 -3.24 8.14 6.07
N ALA A 152 -2.10 8.15 5.36
CA ALA A 152 -2.04 8.33 3.92
C ALA A 152 -2.85 7.26 3.15
N LEU A 153 -2.88 6.03 3.65
CA LEU A 153 -3.67 4.94 3.10
C LEU A 153 -5.16 5.17 3.32
N ALA A 154 -5.56 5.58 4.53
CA ALA A 154 -6.95 5.93 4.83
C ALA A 154 -7.45 7.05 3.92
N TYR A 155 -6.65 8.11 3.72
CA TYR A 155 -6.99 9.22 2.83
C TYR A 155 -7.08 8.78 1.37
N ALA A 156 -6.07 8.07 0.87
CA ALA A 156 -6.08 7.59 -0.51
C ALA A 156 -7.30 6.70 -0.81
N MET A 157 -7.76 5.94 0.18
CA MET A 157 -8.92 5.07 0.06
C MET A 157 -10.26 5.80 0.24
N HIS A 158 -10.30 6.93 0.95
CA HIS A 158 -11.54 7.61 1.32
C HIS A 158 -12.42 7.92 0.10
N ASP A 159 -11.87 8.66 -0.88
CA ASP A 159 -12.61 9.08 -2.08
C ASP A 159 -13.08 7.88 -2.91
N TRP A 160 -12.22 6.86 -3.04
CA TRP A 160 -12.55 5.66 -3.77
C TRP A 160 -13.70 4.90 -3.12
N LEU A 161 -13.65 4.72 -1.80
CA LEU A 161 -14.68 4.02 -1.03
C LEU A 161 -16.00 4.80 -0.99
N ALA A 162 -15.93 6.13 -0.93
CA ALA A 162 -17.12 6.98 -0.99
C ALA A 162 -17.85 6.86 -2.35
N ALA A 163 -17.09 6.77 -3.44
CA ALA A 163 -17.65 6.66 -4.79
C ALA A 163 -18.08 5.24 -5.17
N ASN A 164 -17.31 4.21 -4.79
CA ASN A 164 -17.49 2.84 -5.30
C ASN A 164 -17.93 1.83 -4.23
N GLY A 165 -17.92 2.23 -2.95
CA GLY A 165 -18.23 1.37 -1.81
C GLY A 165 -17.12 0.36 -1.45
N PRO A 166 -17.14 -0.22 -0.25
CA PRO A 166 -16.12 -1.18 0.20
C PRO A 166 -16.00 -2.44 -0.67
N ALA A 167 -17.11 -2.91 -1.23
CA ALA A 167 -17.14 -4.10 -2.09
C ALA A 167 -16.38 -3.90 -3.43
N SER A 168 -15.94 -2.69 -3.75
CA SER A 168 -15.10 -2.44 -4.93
C SER A 168 -13.66 -2.92 -4.79
N VAL A 169 -13.19 -3.22 -3.57
CA VAL A 169 -11.77 -3.51 -3.31
C VAL A 169 -11.52 -5.02 -3.33
N VAL A 170 -10.69 -5.49 -4.27
CA VAL A 170 -10.37 -6.91 -4.46
C VAL A 170 -8.87 -7.13 -4.21
N GLY A 171 -8.57 -8.06 -3.31
CA GLY A 171 -7.21 -8.47 -3.01
C GLY A 171 -6.73 -9.60 -3.92
N VAL A 172 -5.50 -9.52 -4.41
CA VAL A 172 -4.86 -10.62 -5.14
C VAL A 172 -3.57 -11.04 -4.42
N MET A 173 -3.60 -12.29 -3.95
CA MET A 173 -2.56 -12.94 -3.15
C MET A 173 -1.98 -14.11 -3.94
N GLY A 174 -0.69 -14.38 -3.76
CA GLY A 174 -0.03 -15.48 -4.45
C GLY A 174 1.47 -15.46 -4.29
N GLY A 175 2.14 -16.51 -4.77
CA GLY A 175 3.58 -16.66 -4.61
C GLY A 175 4.41 -15.58 -5.33
N HIS A 176 5.43 -15.06 -4.63
CA HIS A 176 6.44 -14.14 -5.18
C HIS A 176 7.32 -14.81 -6.26
N ALA A 177 7.40 -16.15 -6.26
CA ALA A 177 8.33 -16.92 -7.10
C ALA A 177 7.76 -17.27 -8.49
N VAL A 178 6.62 -16.71 -8.88
CA VAL A 178 6.06 -16.89 -10.23
C VAL A 178 6.89 -16.09 -11.24
N ALA A 179 7.54 -16.77 -12.17
CA ALA A 179 8.37 -16.13 -13.19
C ALA A 179 7.54 -15.28 -14.16
N ARG A 180 8.06 -14.11 -14.57
CA ARG A 180 7.44 -13.29 -15.63
C ARG A 180 7.33 -14.10 -16.92
N GLY A 181 6.27 -13.85 -17.69
CA GLY A 181 5.99 -14.55 -18.95
C GLY A 181 5.34 -15.94 -18.81
N SER A 182 5.36 -16.54 -17.62
CA SER A 182 4.74 -17.85 -17.35
C SER A 182 3.20 -17.80 -17.46
N ALA A 183 2.58 -18.97 -17.63
CA ALA A 183 1.11 -19.06 -17.69
C ALA A 183 0.42 -18.53 -16.41
N PRO A 184 0.87 -18.86 -15.18
CA PRO A 184 0.29 -18.26 -13.96
C PRO A 184 0.45 -16.73 -13.90
N TYR A 185 1.57 -16.19 -14.40
CA TYR A 185 1.78 -14.76 -14.48
C TYR A 185 0.76 -14.09 -15.43
N ARG A 186 0.59 -14.65 -16.63
CA ARG A 186 -0.40 -14.16 -17.61
C ARG A 186 -1.81 -14.21 -17.06
N LEU A 187 -2.17 -15.30 -16.39
CA LEU A 187 -3.48 -15.48 -15.76
C LEU A 187 -3.75 -14.39 -14.72
N ALA A 188 -2.80 -14.14 -13.82
CA ALA A 188 -2.90 -13.08 -12.81
C ALA A 188 -2.99 -11.68 -13.43
N ALA A 189 -2.23 -11.43 -14.50
CA ALA A 189 -2.28 -10.15 -15.22
C ALA A 189 -3.62 -9.94 -15.96
N THR A 190 -4.17 -10.96 -16.60
CA THR A 190 -5.49 -10.88 -17.21
C THR A 190 -6.57 -10.65 -16.15
N LEU A 191 -6.50 -11.34 -15.01
CA LEU A 191 -7.42 -11.13 -13.90
C LEU A 191 -7.38 -9.68 -13.39
N GLY A 192 -6.19 -9.16 -13.09
CA GLY A 192 -6.03 -7.78 -12.63
C GLY A 192 -6.56 -6.75 -13.62
N ARG A 193 -6.35 -6.98 -14.92
CA ARG A 193 -6.91 -6.17 -16.00
C ARG A 193 -8.44 -6.17 -16.01
N GLU A 194 -9.04 -7.35 -15.97
CA GLU A 194 -10.49 -7.50 -16.07
C GLU A 194 -11.24 -6.99 -14.82
N LEU A 195 -10.63 -7.09 -13.64
CA LEU A 195 -11.12 -6.47 -12.41
C LEU A 195 -11.11 -4.95 -12.51
N ALA A 196 -9.98 -4.35 -12.90
CA ALA A 196 -9.86 -2.90 -13.04
C ALA A 196 -10.84 -2.33 -14.09
N ARG A 197 -11.10 -3.06 -15.18
CA ARG A 197 -12.10 -2.69 -16.20
C ARG A 197 -13.54 -2.71 -15.71
N ARG A 198 -13.81 -3.30 -14.54
CA ARG A 198 -15.12 -3.38 -13.88
C ARG A 198 -15.14 -2.57 -12.59
N ASP A 199 -14.33 -1.50 -12.55
CA ASP A 199 -14.23 -0.55 -11.43
C ASP A 199 -13.91 -1.24 -10.10
N ARG A 200 -13.12 -2.32 -10.13
CA ARG A 200 -12.57 -2.95 -8.93
C ARG A 200 -11.15 -2.45 -8.69
N LEU A 201 -10.90 -1.95 -7.48
CA LEU A 201 -9.56 -1.61 -7.04
C LEU A 201 -8.79 -2.90 -6.75
N VAL A 202 -7.75 -3.13 -7.53
CA VAL A 202 -6.81 -4.25 -7.32
C VAL A 202 -5.82 -3.87 -6.23
N VAL A 203 -5.80 -4.65 -5.14
CA VAL A 203 -4.87 -4.51 -4.03
C VAL A 203 -3.97 -5.75 -3.96
N THR A 204 -2.66 -5.56 -3.83
CA THR A 204 -1.72 -6.68 -3.70
C THR A 204 -0.72 -6.43 -2.57
N GLY A 205 0.02 -7.48 -2.23
CA GLY A 205 1.13 -7.41 -1.30
C GLY A 205 2.38 -6.70 -1.81
N GLY A 206 2.41 -6.23 -3.06
CA GLY A 206 3.45 -5.34 -3.56
C GLY A 206 4.75 -5.99 -4.04
N GLY A 207 4.93 -7.31 -3.90
CA GLY A 207 6.13 -8.03 -4.36
C GLY A 207 6.08 -8.48 -5.84
N PRO A 208 7.06 -9.29 -6.29
CA PRO A 208 7.10 -9.86 -7.63
C PRO A 208 6.06 -10.98 -7.83
N GLY A 209 6.06 -11.59 -9.01
CA GLY A 209 5.21 -12.73 -9.33
C GLY A 209 3.73 -12.36 -9.50
N VAL A 210 2.83 -13.09 -8.83
CA VAL A 210 1.37 -12.89 -8.97
C VAL A 210 0.94 -11.47 -8.60
N MET A 211 1.55 -10.90 -7.56
CA MET A 211 1.25 -9.55 -7.09
C MET A 211 1.60 -8.51 -8.16
N GLU A 212 2.83 -8.57 -8.69
CA GLU A 212 3.26 -7.71 -9.81
C GLU A 212 2.35 -7.88 -11.02
N ALA A 213 2.04 -9.13 -11.40
CA ALA A 213 1.20 -9.42 -12.56
C ALA A 213 -0.18 -8.78 -12.43
N ALA A 214 -0.84 -8.91 -11.28
CA ALA A 214 -2.16 -8.32 -11.05
C ALA A 214 -2.14 -6.79 -11.13
N ASN A 215 -1.12 -6.13 -10.55
CA ASN A 215 -0.97 -4.67 -10.69
C ASN A 215 -0.63 -4.27 -12.14
N LEU A 216 0.19 -5.04 -12.87
CA LEU A 216 0.46 -4.83 -14.30
C LEU A 216 -0.82 -4.89 -15.14
N GLY A 217 -1.66 -5.89 -14.87
CA GLY A 217 -2.98 -6.02 -15.50
C GLY A 217 -3.83 -4.77 -15.30
N ALA A 218 -3.95 -4.33 -14.03
CA ALA A 218 -4.67 -3.11 -13.69
C ALA A 218 -4.05 -1.85 -14.33
N TYR A 219 -2.72 -1.80 -14.46
CA TYR A 219 -1.98 -0.69 -15.07
C TYR A 219 -2.30 -0.56 -16.56
N LEU A 220 -2.55 -1.68 -17.24
CA LEU A 220 -2.87 -1.75 -18.67
C LEU A 220 -4.38 -1.90 -18.94
N ALA A 221 -5.24 -1.63 -17.96
CA ALA A 221 -6.69 -1.88 -18.05
C ALA A 221 -7.39 -1.13 -19.20
N THR A 222 -6.93 0.09 -19.48
CA THR A 222 -7.45 0.95 -20.55
C THR A 222 -6.81 0.69 -21.91
N ARG A 223 -5.76 -0.15 -21.96
CA ARG A 223 -5.03 -0.50 -23.18
C ARG A 223 -5.63 -1.74 -23.86
N PRO A 224 -5.40 -1.92 -25.18
CA PRO A 224 -5.72 -3.16 -25.88
C PRO A 224 -5.05 -4.39 -25.25
N GLU A 225 -5.64 -5.57 -25.42
CA GLU A 225 -5.08 -6.84 -24.91
C GLU A 225 -3.72 -7.17 -25.53
N ALA A 226 -3.48 -6.73 -26.77
CA ALA A 226 -2.19 -6.86 -27.43
C ALA A 226 -1.07 -6.15 -26.66
N ASP A 227 -1.34 -4.97 -26.08
CA ASP A 227 -0.37 -4.22 -25.27
C ASP A 227 -0.03 -4.99 -23.98
N LEU A 228 -1.02 -5.65 -23.36
CA LEU A 228 -0.77 -6.52 -22.20
C LEU A 228 0.15 -7.69 -22.56
N THR A 229 -0.10 -8.32 -23.69
CA THR A 229 0.74 -9.43 -24.18
C THR A 229 2.17 -8.97 -24.42
N GLU A 230 2.34 -7.84 -25.11
CA GLU A 230 3.65 -7.26 -25.42
C GLU A 230 4.40 -6.81 -24.16
N ALA A 231 3.70 -6.22 -23.19
CA ALA A 231 4.28 -5.85 -21.90
C ALA A 231 4.80 -7.10 -21.17
N ILE A 232 4.00 -8.17 -21.10
CA ILE A 232 4.42 -9.42 -20.46
C ILE A 232 5.62 -10.05 -21.19
N ASP A 233 5.65 -9.99 -22.52
CA ASP A 233 6.77 -10.51 -23.32
C ASP A 233 8.06 -9.70 -23.07
N THR A 234 7.92 -8.38 -22.89
CA THR A 234 9.04 -7.51 -22.48
C THR A 234 9.55 -7.88 -21.08
N LEU A 235 8.65 -8.11 -20.13
CA LEU A 235 9.03 -8.54 -18.78
C LEU A 235 9.66 -9.93 -18.76
N ALA A 236 9.25 -10.82 -19.66
CA ALA A 236 9.76 -12.19 -19.75
C ALA A 236 11.26 -12.27 -20.10
N THR A 237 11.88 -11.18 -20.57
CA THR A 237 13.35 -11.12 -20.78
C THR A 237 14.13 -11.11 -19.47
N ALA A 238 13.49 -10.74 -18.36
CA ALA A 238 14.03 -10.77 -17.00
C ALA A 238 13.06 -11.51 -16.06
N PRO A 239 13.00 -12.85 -16.13
CA PRO A 239 11.95 -13.64 -15.50
C PRO A 239 12.12 -13.84 -13.99
N ASP A 240 13.35 -13.75 -13.48
CA ASP A 240 13.70 -14.00 -12.09
C ASP A 240 14.00 -12.67 -11.38
N PHE A 241 13.29 -12.41 -10.29
CA PHE A 241 13.47 -11.19 -9.49
C PHE A 241 14.80 -11.15 -8.76
N MET A 242 15.49 -12.28 -8.62
CA MET A 242 16.83 -12.35 -8.03
C MET A 242 17.88 -11.63 -8.88
N ASP A 243 17.64 -11.47 -10.19
CA ASP A 243 18.45 -10.63 -11.06
C ASP A 243 17.92 -9.19 -11.06
N HIS A 244 18.10 -8.51 -9.92
CA HIS A 244 17.39 -7.28 -9.58
C HIS A 244 17.53 -6.15 -10.61
N GLY A 245 18.70 -6.00 -11.24
CA GLY A 245 18.98 -4.94 -12.22
C GLY A 245 18.12 -5.09 -13.47
N PRO A 246 18.32 -6.15 -14.28
CA PRO A 246 17.49 -6.47 -15.44
C PRO A 246 15.99 -6.57 -15.11
N PHE A 247 15.65 -7.12 -13.94
CA PHE A 247 14.26 -7.21 -13.50
C PHE A 247 13.61 -5.81 -13.37
N THR A 248 14.33 -4.86 -12.77
CA THR A 248 13.86 -3.47 -12.62
C THR A 248 13.86 -2.74 -13.96
N GLU A 249 14.91 -2.88 -14.76
CA GLU A 249 15.04 -2.26 -16.08
C GLU A 249 13.89 -2.65 -17.02
N ALA A 250 13.53 -3.93 -17.07
CA ALA A 250 12.40 -4.41 -17.86
C ALA A 250 11.06 -3.77 -17.41
N ALA A 251 10.85 -3.60 -16.10
CA ALA A 251 9.65 -2.94 -15.59
C ALA A 251 9.60 -1.45 -15.97
N LEU A 252 10.74 -0.75 -15.89
CA LEU A 252 10.84 0.65 -16.30
C LEU A 252 10.60 0.82 -17.81
N ALA A 253 11.12 -0.08 -18.64
CA ALA A 253 10.88 -0.08 -20.09
C ALA A 253 9.38 -0.23 -20.43
N VAL A 254 8.67 -1.12 -19.72
CA VAL A 254 7.21 -1.26 -19.85
C VAL A 254 6.49 0.02 -19.43
N ARG A 255 6.87 0.63 -18.30
CA ARG A 255 6.26 1.89 -17.84
C ARG A 255 6.48 3.04 -18.83
N GLU A 256 7.69 3.17 -19.36
CA GLU A 256 8.02 4.20 -20.36
C GLU A 256 7.14 4.06 -21.61
N LYS A 257 6.96 2.82 -22.09
CA LYS A 257 6.18 2.55 -23.30
C LYS A 257 4.66 2.64 -23.09
N PHE A 258 4.16 2.17 -21.95
CA PHE A 258 2.73 1.96 -21.72
C PHE A 258 2.13 2.83 -20.61
N ALA A 259 2.73 4.00 -20.33
CA ALA A 259 2.24 4.93 -19.33
C ALA A 259 0.72 5.17 -19.44
N PRO A 260 -0.06 5.00 -18.35
CA PRO A 260 -1.48 5.29 -18.34
C PRO A 260 -1.70 6.81 -18.39
N ASP A 261 -2.92 7.22 -18.72
CA ASP A 261 -3.31 8.63 -18.73
C ASP A 261 -3.00 9.29 -17.37
N PRO A 262 -2.16 10.35 -17.31
CA PRO A 262 -1.84 11.02 -16.06
C PRO A 262 -3.07 11.64 -15.37
N ALA A 263 -4.14 11.94 -16.11
CA ALA A 263 -5.39 12.48 -15.58
C ALA A 263 -6.29 11.39 -14.95
N ALA A 264 -6.05 10.11 -15.21
CA ALA A 264 -6.83 9.04 -14.62
C ALA A 264 -6.57 8.91 -13.11
N HIS A 265 -7.61 8.54 -12.36
CA HIS A 265 -7.50 8.25 -10.93
C HIS A 265 -6.44 7.17 -10.69
N TRP A 266 -5.64 7.30 -9.62
CA TRP A 266 -4.51 6.39 -9.36
C TRP A 266 -4.94 4.92 -9.23
N ALA A 267 -6.15 4.66 -8.72
CA ALA A 267 -6.72 3.31 -8.62
C ALA A 267 -6.81 2.61 -9.99
N LEU A 268 -7.07 3.37 -11.06
CA LEU A 268 -7.15 2.87 -12.44
C LEU A 268 -5.78 2.88 -13.15
N ARG A 269 -4.72 3.33 -12.48
CA ARG A 269 -3.33 3.34 -12.97
C ARG A 269 -2.50 2.23 -12.34
N GLY A 270 -3.12 1.08 -12.09
CA GLY A 270 -2.46 -0.09 -11.51
C GLY A 270 -2.86 -0.46 -10.08
N GLY A 271 -3.77 0.28 -9.46
CA GLY A 271 -4.29 -0.03 -8.14
C GLY A 271 -3.30 0.23 -7.01
N LEU A 272 -3.41 -0.54 -5.93
CA LEU A 272 -2.65 -0.38 -4.69
C LEU A 272 -1.70 -1.55 -4.48
N SER A 273 -0.50 -1.26 -4.02
CA SER A 273 0.45 -2.24 -3.49
C SER A 273 0.80 -1.93 -2.05
N VAL A 274 0.90 -2.95 -1.21
CA VAL A 274 1.25 -2.80 0.21
C VAL A 274 2.49 -3.66 0.57
N PRO A 275 3.70 -3.29 0.10
CA PRO A 275 4.93 -4.04 0.36
C PRO A 275 5.55 -3.71 1.72
N THR A 276 6.61 -4.44 2.10
CA THR A 276 7.42 -4.10 3.28
C THR A 276 8.91 -4.10 3.02
N TRP A 277 9.67 -3.35 3.82
CA TRP A 277 11.13 -3.47 3.85
C TRP A 277 11.62 -4.72 4.60
N LEU A 278 10.76 -5.42 5.35
CA LEU A 278 11.10 -6.76 5.87
C LEU A 278 11.49 -7.71 4.75
N TYR A 279 10.72 -7.67 3.65
CA TYR A 279 10.98 -8.40 2.42
C TYR A 279 11.73 -7.58 1.36
N GLY A 280 12.51 -6.57 1.72
CA GLY A 280 13.16 -5.67 0.74
C GLY A 280 14.24 -6.31 -0.17
N HIS A 281 14.46 -7.62 -0.05
CA HIS A 281 15.21 -8.40 -1.04
C HIS A 281 14.33 -8.82 -2.23
N GLU A 282 13.01 -8.80 -2.06
CA GLU A 282 12.03 -8.85 -3.13
C GLU A 282 11.78 -7.39 -3.59
N PRO A 283 12.13 -7.01 -4.83
CA PRO A 283 11.88 -5.65 -5.30
C PRO A 283 10.38 -5.36 -5.28
N ALA A 284 9.99 -4.17 -4.82
CA ALA A 284 8.60 -3.75 -4.93
C ALA A 284 8.20 -3.68 -6.41
N ASN A 285 7.01 -4.18 -6.74
CA ASN A 285 6.51 -4.05 -8.11
C ASN A 285 6.29 -2.58 -8.44
N LEU A 286 6.59 -2.23 -9.69
CA LEU A 286 6.53 -0.86 -10.16
C LEU A 286 5.24 -0.56 -10.93
N PHE A 287 4.22 -1.43 -10.90
CA PHE A 287 3.00 -1.24 -11.70
C PHE A 287 1.82 -0.67 -10.92
N ALA A 288 1.88 -0.65 -9.59
CA ALA A 288 0.82 -0.01 -8.80
C ALA A 288 0.77 1.51 -8.99
N GLY A 289 -0.43 2.08 -8.92
CA GLY A 289 -0.64 3.53 -8.97
C GLY A 289 -0.23 4.22 -7.66
N ARG A 290 -0.34 3.50 -6.54
CA ARG A 290 0.13 3.90 -5.20
C ARG A 290 0.74 2.72 -4.45
N VAL A 291 1.70 3.03 -3.59
CA VAL A 291 2.46 2.06 -2.79
C VAL A 291 2.45 2.46 -1.32
N ALA A 292 1.76 1.67 -0.49
CA ALA A 292 1.77 1.77 0.97
C ALA A 292 2.88 0.87 1.53
N LYS A 293 4.11 1.38 1.56
CA LYS A 293 5.28 0.59 1.97
C LYS A 293 5.48 0.67 3.48
N TYR A 294 5.54 -0.45 4.18
CA TYR A 294 5.69 -0.49 5.64
C TYR A 294 7.03 -1.07 6.10
N PHE A 295 7.44 -0.76 7.32
CA PHE A 295 8.45 -1.52 8.06
C PHE A 295 7.82 -2.74 8.74
N SER A 296 6.66 -2.55 9.38
CA SER A 296 5.96 -3.63 10.08
C SER A 296 5.21 -4.56 9.13
N ASN A 297 5.63 -5.82 9.06
CA ASN A 297 4.92 -6.84 8.30
C ASN A 297 3.54 -7.19 8.87
N ALA A 298 3.40 -7.16 10.20
CA ALA A 298 2.12 -7.45 10.84
C ALA A 298 1.05 -6.40 10.48
N ILE A 299 1.43 -5.11 10.46
CA ILE A 299 0.53 -4.03 10.04
C ILE A 299 0.20 -4.19 8.56
N ARG A 300 1.22 -4.41 7.71
CA ARG A 300 1.04 -4.61 6.28
C ARG A 300 0.05 -5.73 5.95
N GLU A 301 0.20 -6.90 6.56
CA GLU A 301 -0.70 -8.04 6.32
C GLU A 301 -2.13 -7.73 6.76
N ASP A 302 -2.30 -7.13 7.94
CA ASP A 302 -3.62 -6.78 8.46
C ASP A 302 -4.34 -5.76 7.57
N GLN A 303 -3.62 -4.72 7.13
CA GLN A 303 -4.16 -3.65 6.28
C GLN A 303 -4.63 -4.17 4.92
N ILE A 304 -3.85 -5.00 4.23
CA ILE A 304 -4.26 -5.58 2.95
C ILE A 304 -5.60 -6.31 3.12
N LEU A 305 -5.66 -7.21 4.10
CA LEU A 305 -6.84 -8.03 4.31
C LEU A 305 -8.04 -7.15 4.70
N ARG A 306 -7.86 -6.20 5.63
CA ARG A 306 -8.89 -5.25 6.06
C ARG A 306 -9.49 -4.45 4.91
N LEU A 307 -8.70 -4.02 3.93
CA LEU A 307 -9.19 -3.25 2.79
C LEU A 307 -10.03 -4.07 1.81
N CYS A 308 -9.69 -5.35 1.61
CA CYS A 308 -10.26 -6.18 0.54
C CYS A 308 -11.64 -6.73 0.89
N ARG A 309 -12.67 -5.87 0.87
CA ARG A 309 -14.05 -6.25 1.19
C ARG A 309 -14.85 -6.79 0.01
N GLY A 310 -14.41 -6.53 -1.23
CA GLY A 310 -15.03 -7.05 -2.46
C GLY A 310 -14.71 -8.51 -2.76
N GLY A 311 -13.62 -9.02 -2.19
CA GLY A 311 -13.20 -10.40 -2.34
C GLY A 311 -11.69 -10.55 -2.29
N LEU A 312 -11.26 -11.79 -2.18
CA LEU A 312 -9.86 -12.18 -2.07
C LEU A 312 -9.59 -13.29 -3.08
N VAL A 313 -8.51 -13.13 -3.84
CA VAL A 313 -8.03 -14.12 -4.79
C VAL A 313 -6.74 -14.73 -4.29
N PHE A 314 -6.68 -16.05 -4.24
CA PHE A 314 -5.51 -16.81 -3.81
C PHE A 314 -5.00 -17.68 -4.97
N ALA A 315 -3.93 -17.25 -5.62
CA ALA A 315 -3.15 -18.09 -6.52
C ALA A 315 -2.29 -19.08 -5.72
N PRO A 316 -1.77 -20.17 -6.36
CA PRO A 316 -0.87 -21.09 -5.69
C PRO A 316 0.30 -20.38 -5.01
N GLY A 317 0.55 -20.78 -3.77
CA GLY A 317 1.52 -20.13 -2.90
C GLY A 317 2.03 -21.06 -1.82
N ARG A 318 2.96 -20.57 -1.00
CA ARG A 318 3.57 -21.31 0.10
C ARG A 318 3.07 -20.75 1.44
N ALA A 319 3.91 -20.80 2.48
CA ALA A 319 3.56 -20.42 3.83
C ALA A 319 2.90 -19.04 3.95
N GLY A 320 3.40 -18.00 3.25
CA GLY A 320 2.83 -16.66 3.28
C GLY A 320 1.38 -16.61 2.78
N THR A 321 1.11 -17.16 1.60
CA THR A 321 -0.25 -17.20 1.04
C THR A 321 -1.20 -18.02 1.92
N VAL A 322 -0.74 -19.14 2.48
CA VAL A 322 -1.56 -19.94 3.41
C VAL A 322 -1.87 -19.16 4.69
N GLN A 323 -0.91 -18.40 5.23
CA GLN A 323 -1.13 -17.53 6.37
C GLN A 323 -2.19 -16.47 6.07
N GLU A 324 -2.11 -15.82 4.91
CA GLU A 324 -3.09 -14.82 4.45
C GLU A 324 -4.51 -15.41 4.35
N VAL A 325 -4.65 -16.65 3.85
CA VAL A 325 -5.95 -17.36 3.79
C VAL A 325 -6.57 -17.46 5.18
N PHE A 326 -5.81 -17.89 6.20
CA PHE A 326 -6.37 -18.11 7.54
C PHE A 326 -6.56 -16.82 8.34
N GLN A 327 -5.70 -15.82 8.16
CA GLN A 327 -5.89 -14.48 8.73
C GLN A 327 -7.17 -13.85 8.17
N ALA A 328 -7.39 -13.93 6.85
CA ALA A 328 -8.61 -13.46 6.22
C ALA A 328 -9.85 -14.21 6.73
N ALA A 329 -9.78 -15.55 6.73
CA ALA A 329 -10.88 -16.40 7.18
C ALA A 329 -11.31 -16.08 8.61
N THR A 330 -10.36 -15.76 9.50
CA THR A 330 -10.66 -15.36 10.88
C THR A 330 -11.41 -14.02 10.93
N LYS A 331 -10.96 -13.02 10.17
CA LYS A 331 -11.65 -11.72 10.05
C LYS A 331 -13.06 -11.88 9.50
N THR A 332 -13.24 -12.73 8.48
CA THR A 332 -14.56 -13.03 7.88
C THR A 332 -15.46 -13.77 8.85
N PHE A 333 -14.96 -14.81 9.52
CA PHE A 333 -15.74 -15.60 10.48
C PHE A 333 -16.31 -14.73 11.59
N TYR A 334 -15.50 -13.84 12.18
CA TYR A 334 -15.93 -12.95 13.26
C TYR A 334 -16.57 -11.64 12.78
N GLY A 335 -16.50 -11.32 11.49
CA GLY A 335 -17.01 -10.06 10.94
C GLY A 335 -16.28 -8.82 11.46
N THR A 336 -15.00 -8.94 11.83
CA THR A 336 -14.21 -7.88 12.51
C THR A 336 -14.16 -6.58 11.72
N ASP A 337 -14.12 -6.70 10.40
CA ASP A 337 -13.98 -5.59 9.45
C ASP A 337 -15.22 -5.50 8.53
N GLY A 338 -16.38 -5.95 9.02
CA GLY A 338 -17.63 -6.04 8.24
C GLY A 338 -17.69 -7.23 7.27
N PRO A 339 -18.72 -7.28 6.41
CA PRO A 339 -18.89 -8.36 5.43
C PRO A 339 -17.66 -8.48 4.52
N SER A 340 -17.22 -9.72 4.28
CA SER A 340 -16.19 -10.04 3.30
C SER A 340 -16.83 -10.59 2.03
N GLY A 341 -16.27 -10.25 0.88
CA GLY A 341 -16.68 -10.81 -0.40
C GLY A 341 -16.21 -12.25 -0.62
N ALA A 342 -16.22 -12.68 -1.88
CA ALA A 342 -15.87 -14.03 -2.27
C ALA A 342 -14.39 -14.37 -2.03
N TYR A 343 -14.14 -15.61 -1.66
CA TYR A 343 -12.81 -16.23 -1.62
C TYR A 343 -12.64 -17.05 -2.90
N VAL A 344 -11.79 -16.59 -3.82
CA VAL A 344 -11.54 -17.25 -5.09
C VAL A 344 -10.14 -17.87 -5.10
N PHE A 345 -10.08 -19.18 -5.18
CA PHE A 345 -8.85 -19.96 -5.23
C PHE A 345 -8.58 -20.36 -6.68
N LEU A 346 -7.45 -19.90 -7.22
CA LEU A 346 -6.98 -20.23 -8.58
C LEU A 346 -6.12 -21.49 -8.54
N ASP A 347 -6.23 -22.33 -9.57
CA ASP A 347 -5.65 -23.70 -9.63
C ASP A 347 -6.39 -24.67 -8.72
N ARG A 348 -7.45 -25.27 -9.25
CA ARG A 348 -8.30 -26.21 -8.53
C ARG A 348 -7.49 -27.38 -8.01
N ALA A 349 -6.59 -27.95 -8.81
CA ALA A 349 -5.80 -29.11 -8.45
C ALA A 349 -4.92 -28.82 -7.23
N PHE A 350 -4.24 -27.67 -7.20
CA PHE A 350 -3.44 -27.26 -6.06
C PHE A 350 -4.28 -27.18 -4.77
N TRP A 351 -5.43 -26.50 -4.82
CA TRP A 351 -6.29 -26.26 -3.65
C TRP A 351 -7.24 -27.42 -3.28
N THR A 352 -7.27 -28.50 -4.06
CA THR A 352 -7.98 -29.74 -3.70
C THR A 352 -7.08 -30.91 -3.34
N GLU A 353 -5.90 -31.02 -3.98
CA GLU A 353 -5.03 -32.20 -3.84
C GLU A 353 -3.78 -31.90 -3.00
N THR A 354 -3.21 -30.70 -3.13
CA THR A 354 -1.96 -30.34 -2.43
C THR A 354 -2.26 -29.71 -1.07
N LEU A 355 -3.11 -28.69 -1.06
CA LEU A 355 -3.56 -27.98 0.15
C LEU A 355 -5.09 -27.88 0.12
N PRO A 356 -5.83 -28.92 0.59
CA PRO A 356 -7.29 -29.03 0.46
C PRO A 356 -8.02 -27.98 1.31
N VAL A 357 -8.12 -26.76 0.81
CA VAL A 357 -8.53 -25.58 1.58
C VAL A 357 -10.01 -25.62 1.98
N ARG A 358 -10.88 -26.15 1.09
CA ARG A 358 -12.33 -26.26 1.35
C ARG A 358 -12.64 -27.13 2.57
N THR A 359 -11.86 -28.19 2.77
CA THR A 359 -12.04 -29.12 3.90
C THR A 359 -11.88 -28.43 5.26
N LEU A 360 -11.17 -27.29 5.29
CA LEU A 360 -11.02 -26.48 6.49
C LEU A 360 -11.97 -25.27 6.49
N LEU A 361 -12.06 -24.53 5.38
CA LEU A 361 -12.82 -23.28 5.34
C LEU A 361 -14.33 -23.49 5.36
N GLU A 362 -14.88 -24.47 4.65
CA GLU A 362 -16.34 -24.61 4.55
C GLU A 362 -17.00 -25.00 5.88
N PRO A 363 -16.50 -26.00 6.63
CA PRO A 363 -17.08 -26.32 7.94
C PRO A 363 -16.90 -25.17 8.93
N LEU A 364 -15.81 -24.40 8.81
CA LEU A 364 -15.58 -23.21 9.64
C LEU A 364 -16.61 -22.12 9.29
N PHE A 365 -16.73 -21.76 8.02
CA PHE A 365 -17.64 -20.71 7.56
C PHE A 365 -19.12 -21.04 7.73
N ALA A 366 -19.50 -22.32 7.67
CA ALA A 366 -20.86 -22.75 8.01
C ALA A 366 -21.24 -22.50 9.47
N GLN A 367 -20.25 -22.33 10.36
CA GLN A 367 -20.44 -22.05 11.78
C GLN A 367 -20.30 -20.55 12.12
N SER A 368 -20.19 -19.66 11.13
CA SER A 368 -20.05 -18.24 11.43
C SER A 368 -21.26 -17.70 12.21
N PRO A 369 -21.05 -16.86 13.23
CA PRO A 369 -22.13 -16.18 13.95
C PRO A 369 -22.96 -15.24 13.07
N HIS A 370 -22.51 -14.95 11.83
CA HIS A 370 -23.17 -14.04 10.89
C HIS A 370 -23.95 -14.77 9.77
N GLY A 371 -24.13 -16.09 9.90
CA GLY A 371 -24.81 -16.94 8.92
C GLY A 371 -23.84 -17.90 8.21
N ASP A 372 -24.37 -18.83 7.42
CA ASP A 372 -23.55 -19.79 6.67
C ASP A 372 -22.79 -19.08 5.53
N LEU A 373 -21.47 -18.93 5.69
CA LEU A 373 -20.59 -18.30 4.70
C LEU A 373 -19.87 -19.32 3.79
N SER A 374 -20.16 -20.63 3.89
CA SER A 374 -19.46 -21.67 3.11
C SER A 374 -19.60 -21.45 1.60
N HIS A 375 -20.72 -20.87 1.17
CA HIS A 375 -21.00 -20.53 -0.23
C HIS A 375 -20.09 -19.45 -0.81
N THR A 376 -19.31 -18.74 0.00
CA THR A 376 -18.35 -17.71 -0.43
C THR A 376 -17.01 -18.29 -0.90
N VAL A 377 -16.79 -19.60 -0.74
CA VAL A 377 -15.55 -20.28 -1.12
C VAL A 377 -15.67 -20.87 -2.52
N HIS A 378 -14.88 -20.34 -3.45
CA HIS A 378 -14.89 -20.73 -4.86
C HIS A 378 -13.51 -21.20 -5.31
N LEU A 379 -13.47 -22.27 -6.10
CA LEU A 379 -12.27 -22.75 -6.77
C LEU A 379 -12.52 -22.69 -8.27
N THR A 380 -11.61 -22.11 -9.03
CA THR A 380 -11.72 -22.01 -10.49
C THR A 380 -10.35 -21.97 -11.16
N ASP A 381 -10.33 -22.42 -12.42
CA ASP A 381 -9.19 -22.32 -13.32
C ASP A 381 -9.46 -21.29 -14.45
N ASP A 382 -10.63 -20.64 -14.40
CA ASP A 382 -11.12 -19.69 -15.40
C ASP A 382 -11.17 -18.27 -14.83
N VAL A 383 -10.45 -17.36 -15.49
CA VAL A 383 -10.41 -15.94 -15.13
C VAL A 383 -11.78 -15.30 -15.30
N ASP A 384 -12.55 -15.66 -16.33
CA ASP A 384 -13.85 -15.05 -16.57
C ASP A 384 -14.85 -15.46 -15.48
N GLU A 385 -14.79 -16.70 -15.00
CA GLU A 385 -15.53 -17.14 -13.83
C GLU A 385 -15.11 -16.39 -12.57
N ALA A 386 -13.80 -16.29 -12.30
CA ALA A 386 -13.29 -15.54 -11.15
C ALA A 386 -13.78 -14.08 -11.15
N VAL A 387 -13.70 -13.41 -12.30
CA VAL A 387 -14.14 -12.02 -12.45
C VAL A 387 -15.65 -11.90 -12.23
N ARG A 388 -16.47 -12.81 -12.77
CA ARG A 388 -17.93 -12.80 -12.54
C ARG A 388 -18.26 -12.95 -11.06
N ILE A 389 -17.57 -13.82 -10.34
CA ILE A 389 -17.77 -14.02 -8.90
C ILE A 389 -17.41 -12.75 -8.11
N LEU A 390 -16.29 -12.10 -8.44
CA LEU A 390 -15.78 -10.92 -7.73
C LEU A 390 -16.49 -9.62 -8.11
N THR A 391 -17.38 -9.65 -9.10
CA THR A 391 -18.08 -8.46 -9.61
C THR A 391 -19.60 -8.54 -9.54
N ALA A 392 -20.14 -9.70 -9.13
CA ALA A 392 -21.55 -9.89 -8.78
C ALA A 392 -21.94 -9.01 -7.58
#